data_AF-A0A317MKF3-F1
#
_entry.id   AF-A0A317MKF3-F1
#
_cell.length_a   1.000
_cell.length_b   1.000
_cell.length_c   1.000
_cell.angle_alpha   90.00
_cell.angle_beta   90.00
_cell.angle_gamma   90.00
#
_symmetry.space_group_name_H-M   'P 1'
#
loop_
_entity.id
_entity.type
_entity.pdbx_description
1 polymer ?
#
loop_
_entity_poly.entity_id
_entity_poly.type
_entity_poly.pdbx_seq_one_letter_code
_entity_poly.pdbx_strand_id
1 'polypeptide(L)'
;MKFAFISFLTLISLVITSCGQPHTDRTIEKVKSASKDNATSIRSYTGYHTMYEYTDSSGNSLVIKNSFPKGELYTGPNGEKYVKAIFWTQVTNNADVPLELSINFSGNTYDFLDSTGSSVVRSYKLLVPPDTMTLGKESLLNFGLTNIDDFVRKSIDKPTSLRRTINPKESSGVYLIRLAIMQKADSLQVKTKARGGGVTRAGFSLKGQNLIYTLNGKEFPGGNINLKYLTLKDHRKVGI
;
A
#
# COMPACT_ATOMS: atom_id res chain seq x y z
N MET A 1 43.15 24.75 -64.37
CA MET A 1 41.80 24.51 -63.79
C MET A 1 41.90 24.57 -62.27
N LYS A 2 41.04 25.42 -61.69
CA LYS A 2 40.51 25.45 -60.31
C LYS A 2 41.40 25.96 -59.18
N PHE A 3 40.82 26.97 -58.52
CA PHE A 3 41.34 27.92 -57.55
C PHE A 3 41.29 27.41 -56.10
N ALA A 4 42.02 28.13 -55.26
CA ALA A 4 42.12 28.05 -53.81
C ALA A 4 40.79 28.16 -53.07
N PHE A 5 40.70 27.49 -51.92
CA PHE A 5 39.68 27.72 -50.90
C PHE A 5 40.34 28.35 -49.66
N ILE A 6 39.99 29.61 -49.40
CA ILE A 6 40.27 30.36 -48.18
C ILE A 6 39.00 30.24 -47.32
N SER A 7 39.12 29.70 -46.10
CA SER A 7 38.01 29.68 -45.13
C SER A 7 37.97 31.00 -44.38
N PHE A 8 36.90 31.77 -44.59
CA PHE A 8 36.57 32.99 -43.87
C PHE A 8 35.80 32.63 -42.58
N LEU A 9 36.31 33.06 -41.42
CA LEU A 9 35.65 32.93 -40.12
C LEU A 9 34.86 34.22 -39.86
N THR A 10 33.53 34.18 -39.93
CA THR A 10 32.67 35.33 -39.61
C THR A 10 32.13 35.21 -38.19
N LEU A 11 32.58 36.11 -37.32
CA LEU A 11 32.08 36.34 -35.96
C LEU A 11 30.80 37.19 -36.05
N ILE A 12 29.67 36.69 -35.54
CA ILE A 12 28.44 37.50 -35.37
C ILE A 12 28.37 37.93 -33.91
N SER A 13 28.58 39.22 -33.68
CA SER A 13 28.35 39.91 -32.40
C SER A 13 26.89 40.35 -32.29
N LEU A 14 26.15 39.84 -31.29
CA LEU A 14 24.85 40.40 -30.92
C LEU A 14 25.05 41.65 -30.05
N VAL A 15 24.51 42.75 -30.55
CA VAL A 15 24.44 44.07 -29.91
C VAL A 15 23.26 44.08 -28.95
N ILE A 16 23.51 44.48 -27.70
CA ILE A 16 22.49 44.75 -26.67
C ILE A 16 22.23 46.25 -26.69
N THR A 17 21.01 46.69 -26.97
CA THR A 17 20.59 48.08 -26.72
C THR A 17 19.28 48.14 -25.93
N SER A 18 19.45 48.62 -24.71
CA SER A 18 18.52 49.29 -23.81
C SER A 18 17.43 50.14 -24.48
N CYS A 19 16.22 50.12 -23.91
CA CYS A 19 15.40 51.32 -23.72
C CYS A 19 14.49 51.15 -22.50
N GLY A 20 14.55 52.10 -21.56
CA GLY A 20 13.78 52.13 -20.31
C GLY A 20 12.60 53.09 -20.33
N GLN A 21 11.54 52.67 -19.61
CA GLN A 21 10.54 53.37 -18.77
C GLN A 21 9.72 54.59 -19.30
N PRO A 22 8.46 54.75 -18.83
CA PRO A 22 8.22 55.51 -17.58
C PRO A 22 7.18 54.88 -16.61
N HIS A 23 7.30 55.32 -15.36
CA HIS A 23 6.50 55.02 -14.17
C HIS A 23 5.06 55.55 -14.21
N THR A 24 4.15 54.91 -13.45
CA THR A 24 3.13 55.64 -12.66
C THR A 24 2.80 54.87 -11.38
N ASP A 25 2.80 55.62 -10.28
CA ASP A 25 2.60 55.24 -8.89
C ASP A 25 1.17 55.63 -8.45
N ARG A 26 0.50 54.81 -7.62
CA ARG A 26 -0.32 55.21 -6.45
C ARG A 26 -1.20 54.09 -5.87
N THR A 27 -0.84 53.73 -4.64
CA THR A 27 -1.54 53.39 -3.38
C THR A 27 -3.09 53.31 -3.30
N ILE A 28 -3.53 52.51 -2.30
CA ILE A 28 -4.83 52.43 -1.57
C ILE A 28 -5.72 51.25 -2.04
N GLU A 29 -6.18 50.27 -1.24
CA GLU A 29 -6.62 50.29 0.16
C GLU A 29 -6.55 48.89 0.83
N LYS A 30 -6.33 48.89 2.15
CA LYS A 30 -6.44 47.71 3.03
C LYS A 30 -7.90 47.55 3.46
N VAL A 31 -8.66 46.68 2.80
CA VAL A 31 -9.96 46.22 3.31
C VAL A 31 -9.79 44.89 4.03
N LYS A 32 -9.94 44.93 5.35
CA LYS A 32 -10.21 43.76 6.18
C LYS A 32 -11.58 43.21 5.79
N SER A 33 -11.65 42.00 5.26
CA SER A 33 -12.86 41.19 5.29
C SER A 33 -12.50 39.78 5.76
N ALA A 34 -13.21 39.33 6.78
CA ALA A 34 -13.01 38.04 7.42
C ALA A 34 -13.72 36.92 6.65
N SER A 35 -13.21 35.69 6.86
CA SER A 35 -13.83 34.38 6.64
C SER A 35 -13.46 33.61 5.36
N LYS A 36 -12.77 32.48 5.64
CA LYS A 36 -12.85 31.14 5.01
C LYS A 36 -12.46 31.02 3.54
N ASP A 37 -11.23 30.55 3.32
CA ASP A 37 -10.97 29.17 2.88
C ASP A 37 -9.56 29.11 2.26
N ASN A 38 -8.54 28.99 3.11
CA ASN A 38 -7.25 28.46 2.66
C ASN A 38 -7.37 26.94 2.61
N ALA A 39 -8.06 26.44 1.58
CA ALA A 39 -7.84 25.10 1.07
C ALA A 39 -6.42 25.04 0.50
N THR A 40 -5.45 24.96 1.43
CA THR A 40 -4.14 24.41 1.14
C THR A 40 -4.46 23.00 0.65
N SER A 41 -4.32 22.78 -0.65
CA SER A 41 -4.40 21.45 -1.23
C SER A 41 -3.20 20.65 -0.72
N ILE A 42 -3.33 20.16 0.53
CA ILE A 42 -2.62 18.99 0.97
C ILE A 42 -3.08 17.92 -0.01
N ARG A 43 -2.24 17.59 -0.99
CA ARG A 43 -2.33 16.30 -1.66
C ARG A 43 -2.23 15.26 -0.56
N SER A 44 -3.39 14.85 -0.04
CA SER A 44 -3.55 13.69 0.80
C SER A 44 -3.10 12.51 -0.05
N TYR A 45 -1.81 12.19 0.02
CA TYR A 45 -1.32 10.89 -0.42
C TYR A 45 -1.96 9.89 0.53
N THR A 46 -3.13 9.40 0.15
CA THR A 46 -3.79 8.35 0.89
C THR A 46 -2.88 7.13 0.82
N GLY A 47 -2.20 6.78 1.91
CA GLY A 47 -1.23 5.67 1.99
C GLY A 47 -1.81 4.26 1.78
N TYR A 48 -3.02 4.15 1.22
CA TYR A 48 -3.75 2.91 0.99
C TYR A 48 -3.95 2.65 -0.51
N HIS A 49 -3.92 1.37 -0.87
CA HIS A 49 -4.14 0.84 -2.21
C HIS A 49 -5.63 0.67 -2.54
N THR A 50 -6.42 0.12 -1.61
CA THR A 50 -7.86 -0.09 -1.81
C THR A 50 -8.65 0.34 -0.60
N MET A 51 -9.88 0.77 -0.85
CA MET A 51 -10.87 1.03 0.19
C MET A 51 -12.21 0.39 -0.21
N TYR A 52 -12.75 -0.41 0.69
CA TYR A 52 -14.10 -0.95 0.58
C TYR A 52 -14.96 -0.28 1.64
N GLU A 53 -16.08 0.25 1.21
CA GLU A 53 -17.11 0.74 2.09
C GLU A 53 -18.32 -0.18 1.97
N TYR A 54 -18.82 -0.58 3.12
CA TYR A 54 -19.92 -1.50 3.23
C TYR A 54 -21.02 -0.85 4.06
N THR A 55 -22.24 -0.81 3.57
CA THR A 55 -23.35 -0.11 4.25
C THR A 55 -24.58 -1.00 4.39
N ASP A 56 -25.37 -0.78 5.44
CA ASP A 56 -26.72 -1.36 5.55
C ASP A 56 -27.81 -0.32 5.24
N SER A 57 -29.07 -0.73 5.28
CA SER A 57 -30.22 0.16 5.08
C SER A 57 -30.44 1.17 6.20
N SER A 58 -29.81 0.97 7.35
CA SER A 58 -29.93 1.82 8.54
C SER A 58 -28.86 2.89 8.62
N GLY A 59 -27.93 2.93 7.65
CA GLY A 59 -26.82 3.87 7.61
C GLY A 59 -25.59 3.44 8.42
N ASN A 60 -25.59 2.23 8.99
CA ASN A 60 -24.39 1.66 9.58
C ASN A 60 -23.39 1.33 8.48
N SER A 61 -22.10 1.52 8.76
CA SER A 61 -21.06 1.17 7.79
C SER A 61 -19.82 0.55 8.39
N LEU A 62 -19.13 -0.21 7.56
CA LEU A 62 -17.82 -0.78 7.80
C LEU A 62 -16.90 -0.33 6.67
N VAL A 63 -15.71 0.16 7.02
CA VAL A 63 -14.70 0.54 6.02
C VAL A 63 -13.47 -0.36 6.18
N ILE A 64 -13.01 -0.95 5.08
CA ILE A 64 -11.77 -1.72 5.02
C ILE A 64 -10.79 -1.00 4.10
N LYS A 65 -9.66 -0.56 4.64
CA LYS A 65 -8.55 0.04 3.87
C LYS A 65 -7.36 -0.91 3.86
N ASN A 66 -6.74 -1.11 2.70
CA ASN A 66 -5.56 -1.97 2.56
C ASN A 66 -4.38 -1.19 2.00
N SER A 67 -3.18 -1.47 2.48
CA SER A 67 -1.96 -0.78 2.08
C SER A 67 -1.33 -1.31 0.79
N PHE A 68 -0.40 -0.54 0.24
CA PHE A 68 0.67 -1.10 -0.60
C PHE A 68 1.69 -1.86 0.27
N PRO A 69 2.44 -2.82 -0.31
CA PRO A 69 3.45 -3.57 0.44
C PRO A 69 4.69 -2.74 0.75
N LYS A 70 5.35 -3.09 1.85
CA LYS A 70 6.80 -2.88 2.03
C LYS A 70 7.51 -4.22 1.92
N GLY A 71 8.43 -4.33 0.96
CA GLY A 71 9.10 -5.58 0.61
C GLY A 71 10.56 -5.61 1.03
N GLU A 72 11.02 -6.76 1.50
CA GLU A 72 12.43 -7.05 1.80
C GLU A 72 12.74 -8.54 1.61
N LEU A 73 14.03 -8.89 1.56
CA LEU A 73 14.47 -10.29 1.51
C LEU A 73 14.52 -10.87 2.93
N TYR A 74 14.12 -12.12 3.08
CA TYR A 74 14.24 -12.88 4.32
C TYR A 74 14.95 -14.21 4.03
N THR A 75 15.92 -14.57 4.88
CA THR A 75 16.59 -15.88 4.81
C THR A 75 16.23 -16.66 6.05
N GLY A 76 15.56 -17.80 5.86
CA GLY A 76 15.20 -18.71 6.94
C GLY A 76 16.42 -19.42 7.53
N PRO A 77 16.27 -20.05 8.70
CA PRO A 77 17.37 -20.77 9.37
C PRO A 77 17.96 -21.90 8.52
N ASN A 78 17.19 -22.43 7.57
CA ASN A 78 17.57 -23.53 6.70
C ASN A 78 18.30 -23.04 5.42
N GLY A 79 18.60 -21.74 5.32
CA GLY A 79 19.15 -21.10 4.13
C GLY A 79 18.11 -20.81 3.03
N GLU A 80 16.85 -21.15 3.25
CA GLU A 80 15.75 -20.85 2.31
C GLU A 80 15.53 -19.34 2.20
N LYS A 81 15.37 -18.86 0.97
CA LYS A 81 15.19 -17.44 0.68
C LYS A 81 13.75 -17.13 0.31
N TYR A 82 13.25 -16.04 0.88
CA TYR A 82 11.89 -15.57 0.70
C TYR A 82 11.89 -14.10 0.29
N VAL A 83 10.97 -13.72 -0.59
CA VAL A 83 10.59 -12.31 -0.74
C VAL A 83 9.46 -12.03 0.24
N LYS A 84 9.80 -11.35 1.35
CA LYS A 84 8.88 -10.97 2.41
C LYS A 84 8.21 -9.65 2.04
N ALA A 85 6.89 -9.60 2.08
CA ALA A 85 6.12 -8.37 1.89
C ALA A 85 5.20 -8.17 3.08
N ILE A 86 5.24 -6.98 3.66
CA ILE A 86 4.42 -6.57 4.80
C ILE A 86 3.35 -5.63 4.28
N PHE A 87 2.12 -5.86 4.69
CA PHE A 87 0.96 -5.01 4.42
C PHE A 87 0.31 -4.62 5.73
N TRP A 88 -0.55 -3.61 5.68
CA TRP A 88 -1.53 -3.38 6.72
C TRP A 88 -2.94 -3.30 6.15
N THR A 89 -3.90 -3.68 6.99
CA THR A 89 -5.32 -3.43 6.77
C THR A 89 -5.87 -2.67 7.96
N GLN A 90 -6.65 -1.61 7.72
CA GLN A 90 -7.45 -0.94 8.75
C GLN A 90 -8.91 -1.32 8.53
N VAL A 91 -9.57 -1.75 9.60
CA VAL A 91 -11.01 -1.97 9.64
C VAL A 91 -11.63 -0.93 10.57
N THR A 92 -12.54 -0.11 10.05
CA THR A 92 -13.25 0.92 10.81
C THR A 92 -14.71 0.55 10.96
N ASN A 93 -15.17 0.46 12.21
CA ASN A 93 -16.55 0.21 12.58
C ASN A 93 -17.30 1.54 12.74
N ASN A 94 -18.13 1.93 11.78
CA ASN A 94 -18.98 3.12 11.91
C ASN A 94 -20.39 2.77 12.42
N ALA A 95 -20.67 1.52 12.79
CA ALA A 95 -21.93 1.14 13.39
C ALA A 95 -22.00 1.51 14.89
N ASP A 96 -23.19 1.39 15.47
CA ASP A 96 -23.43 1.64 16.90
C ASP A 96 -23.28 0.38 17.77
N VAL A 97 -22.88 -0.75 17.18
CA VAL A 97 -22.62 -2.02 17.86
C VAL A 97 -21.17 -2.48 17.66
N PRO A 98 -20.53 -3.13 18.64
CA PRO A 98 -19.21 -3.72 18.46
C PRO A 98 -19.23 -4.80 17.38
N LEU A 99 -18.10 -4.97 16.68
CA LEU A 99 -17.89 -6.07 15.74
C LEU A 99 -16.71 -6.93 16.17
N GLU A 100 -16.77 -8.21 15.83
CA GLU A 100 -15.67 -9.16 16.05
C GLU A 100 -14.99 -9.45 14.72
N LEU A 101 -13.73 -9.03 14.59
CA LEU A 101 -12.86 -9.36 13.48
C LEU A 101 -12.05 -10.61 13.84
N SER A 102 -12.11 -11.64 13.01
CA SER A 102 -11.24 -12.81 13.11
C SER A 102 -10.49 -13.01 11.79
N ILE A 103 -9.17 -13.14 11.88
CA ILE A 103 -8.29 -13.45 10.75
C ILE A 103 -7.58 -14.76 11.08
N ASN A 104 -7.55 -15.70 10.14
CA ASN A 104 -6.91 -17.00 10.34
C ASN A 104 -6.24 -17.46 9.05
N PHE A 105 -4.96 -17.82 9.13
CA PHE A 105 -4.23 -18.51 8.07
C PHE A 105 -3.71 -19.85 8.60
N SER A 106 -3.88 -20.92 7.82
CA SER A 106 -3.59 -22.29 8.25
C SER A 106 -2.10 -22.63 8.34
N GLY A 107 -1.20 -21.75 7.87
CA GLY A 107 0.23 -22.05 7.69
C GLY A 107 0.54 -22.85 6.42
N ASN A 108 -0.51 -23.24 5.67
CA ASN A 108 -0.36 -23.92 4.39
C ASN A 108 0.34 -23.01 3.38
N THR A 109 1.10 -23.66 2.51
CA THR A 109 1.63 -23.04 1.30
C THR A 109 0.51 -22.96 0.27
N TYR A 110 0.32 -21.79 -0.31
CA TYR A 110 -0.64 -21.57 -1.38
C TYR A 110 0.09 -21.44 -2.70
N ASP A 111 -0.31 -22.26 -3.67
CA ASP A 111 0.28 -22.18 -5.00
C ASP A 111 -0.23 -20.94 -5.76
N PHE A 112 0.67 -20.33 -6.50
CA PHE A 112 0.44 -19.26 -7.46
C PHE A 112 0.75 -19.79 -8.85
N LEU A 113 -0.03 -20.76 -9.29
CA LEU A 113 -0.01 -21.20 -10.68
C LEU A 113 -0.68 -20.07 -11.51
N ASP A 114 0.08 -19.53 -12.47
CA ASP A 114 -0.42 -18.82 -13.65
C ASP A 114 -0.75 -17.31 -13.61
N SER A 115 -0.20 -16.48 -12.70
CA SER A 115 -0.49 -15.02 -12.77
C SER A 115 0.63 -14.02 -12.52
N THR A 116 1.89 -14.44 -12.29
CA THR A 116 3.00 -13.48 -12.12
C THR A 116 3.91 -13.31 -13.33
N GLY A 117 3.80 -14.16 -14.36
CA GLY A 117 4.81 -14.21 -15.44
C GLY A 117 6.24 -14.46 -14.92
N SER A 118 6.39 -14.80 -13.63
CA SER A 118 7.66 -14.97 -12.94
C SER A 118 7.84 -16.45 -12.67
N SER A 119 8.69 -17.10 -13.45
CA SER A 119 9.01 -18.53 -13.31
C SER A 119 9.65 -18.89 -11.97
N VAL A 120 10.03 -17.90 -11.15
CA VAL A 120 10.83 -18.06 -9.93
C VAL A 120 9.97 -18.15 -8.65
N VAL A 121 8.77 -17.56 -8.64
CA VAL A 121 7.87 -17.58 -7.48
C VAL A 121 6.61 -18.36 -7.82
N ARG A 122 6.47 -19.55 -7.25
CA ARG A 122 5.32 -20.43 -7.49
C ARG A 122 4.38 -20.55 -6.31
N SER A 123 4.78 -20.11 -5.13
CA SER A 123 3.95 -20.28 -3.94
C SER A 123 4.27 -19.25 -2.86
N TYR A 124 3.35 -19.10 -1.92
CA TYR A 124 3.48 -18.18 -0.80
C TYR A 124 2.86 -18.74 0.46
N LYS A 125 3.34 -18.22 1.59
CA LYS A 125 2.74 -18.37 2.91
C LYS A 125 2.21 -17.02 3.38
N LEU A 126 1.10 -17.07 4.12
CA LEU A 126 0.44 -15.90 4.70
C LEU A 126 0.48 -16.01 6.22
N LEU A 127 0.88 -14.93 6.88
CA LEU A 127 0.98 -14.85 8.32
C LEU A 127 0.31 -13.57 8.83
N VAL A 128 -0.33 -13.65 9.99
CA VAL A 128 -0.87 -12.50 10.73
C VAL A 128 -0.17 -12.38 12.09
N PRO A 129 0.69 -11.37 12.28
CA PRO A 129 1.26 -11.05 13.60
C PRO A 129 0.18 -10.61 14.59
N PRO A 130 0.36 -10.84 15.90
CA PRO A 130 -0.58 -10.38 16.91
C PRO A 130 -0.52 -8.85 17.13
N ASP A 131 0.52 -8.17 16.66
CA ASP A 131 0.70 -6.72 16.81
C ASP A 131 -0.41 -5.88 16.17
N THR A 132 -0.60 -4.66 16.68
CA THR A 132 -1.57 -3.69 16.18
C THR A 132 -0.90 -2.61 15.34
N MET A 133 -1.40 -2.45 14.12
CA MET A 133 -1.01 -1.34 13.24
C MET A 133 -1.77 -0.07 13.62
N THR A 134 -1.09 1.08 13.52
CA THR A 134 -1.68 2.41 13.74
C THR A 134 -1.25 3.34 12.61
N LEU A 135 -2.09 4.29 12.22
CA LEU A 135 -1.79 5.23 11.12
C LEU A 135 -0.48 6.00 11.34
N GLY A 136 -0.13 6.33 12.58
CA GLY A 136 1.15 6.99 12.91
C GLY A 136 2.41 6.17 12.57
N LYS A 137 2.28 4.86 12.28
CA LYS A 137 3.39 4.01 11.87
C LYS A 137 3.50 3.85 10.35
N GLU A 138 2.60 4.43 9.54
CA GLU A 138 2.56 4.24 8.08
C GLU A 138 3.88 4.61 7.38
N SER A 139 4.53 5.68 7.83
CA SER A 139 5.79 6.18 7.26
C SER A 139 7.01 5.39 7.74
N LEU A 140 6.92 4.67 8.86
CA LEU A 140 8.06 3.98 9.47
C LEU A 140 8.49 2.78 8.62
N LEU A 141 9.76 2.39 8.74
CA LEU A 141 10.26 1.15 8.14
C LEU A 141 9.38 -0.03 8.58
N ASN A 142 8.99 -0.87 7.63
CA ASN A 142 8.10 -2.02 7.87
C ASN A 142 6.83 -1.67 8.64
N PHE A 143 6.35 -0.43 8.49
CA PHE A 143 5.18 0.09 9.19
C PHE A 143 5.31 0.04 10.72
N GLY A 144 6.53 0.17 11.25
CA GLY A 144 6.81 0.13 12.68
C GLY A 144 6.64 -1.24 13.33
N LEU A 145 6.50 -2.31 12.53
CA LEU A 145 6.49 -3.68 13.03
C LEU A 145 7.93 -4.11 13.36
N THR A 146 8.16 -4.55 14.59
CA THR A 146 9.46 -5.00 15.10
C THR A 146 9.51 -6.52 15.24
N ASN A 147 10.70 -7.10 15.42
CA ASN A 147 10.88 -8.55 15.66
C ASN A 147 10.26 -9.45 14.56
N ILE A 148 10.17 -8.93 13.33
CA ILE A 148 9.51 -9.60 12.21
C ILE A 148 10.17 -10.94 11.91
N ASP A 149 11.50 -10.98 11.87
CA ASP A 149 12.24 -12.19 11.51
C ASP A 149 12.08 -13.30 12.56
N ASP A 150 12.04 -12.92 13.84
CA ASP A 150 11.75 -13.85 14.94
C ASP A 150 10.33 -14.41 14.85
N PHE A 151 9.35 -13.56 14.56
CA PHE A 151 7.97 -13.99 14.36
C PHE A 151 7.85 -14.93 13.15
N VAL A 152 8.43 -14.55 12.01
CA VAL A 152 8.41 -15.36 10.78
C VAL A 152 9.05 -16.72 11.05
N ARG A 153 10.25 -16.76 11.64
CA ARG A 153 10.96 -18.01 11.98
C ARG A 153 10.12 -18.96 12.84
N LYS A 154 9.38 -18.43 13.82
CA LYS A 154 8.56 -19.25 14.74
C LYS A 154 7.24 -19.72 14.11
N SER A 155 6.74 -19.00 13.12
CA SER A 155 5.36 -19.13 12.62
C SER A 155 5.26 -19.60 11.17
N ILE A 156 6.36 -19.67 10.42
CA ILE A 156 6.34 -19.94 8.97
C ILE A 156 5.59 -21.21 8.57
N ASP A 157 5.66 -22.27 9.40
CA ASP A 157 4.98 -23.55 9.18
C ASP A 157 3.85 -23.81 10.18
N LYS A 158 3.34 -22.76 10.83
CA LYS A 158 2.28 -22.86 11.84
C LYS A 158 1.08 -22.00 11.45
N PRO A 159 -0.14 -22.39 11.86
CA PRO A 159 -1.28 -21.50 11.76
C PRO A 159 -1.01 -20.19 12.51
N THR A 160 -1.50 -19.09 11.96
CA THR A 160 -1.51 -17.79 12.62
C THR A 160 -2.93 -17.24 12.63
N SER A 161 -3.30 -16.62 13.75
CA SER A 161 -4.63 -16.08 13.91
C SER A 161 -4.61 -14.79 14.73
N LEU A 162 -5.63 -13.97 14.50
CA LEU A 162 -5.86 -12.73 15.19
C LEU A 162 -7.36 -12.58 15.41
N ARG A 163 -7.76 -12.23 16.64
CA ARG A 163 -9.13 -11.83 16.97
C ARG A 163 -9.12 -10.46 17.62
N ARG A 164 -10.05 -9.61 17.22
CA ARG A 164 -10.20 -8.23 17.72
C ARG A 164 -11.67 -7.88 17.81
N THR A 165 -12.08 -7.34 18.95
CA THR A 165 -13.30 -6.54 19.06
C THR A 165 -12.99 -5.12 18.59
N ILE A 166 -13.80 -4.58 17.69
CA ILE A 166 -13.74 -3.17 17.28
C ILE A 166 -15.02 -2.50 17.77
N ASN A 167 -14.90 -1.61 18.75
CA ASN A 167 -16.06 -0.94 19.35
C ASN A 167 -16.74 0.02 18.34
N PRO A 168 -17.96 0.48 18.64
CA PRO A 168 -18.62 1.52 17.86
C PRO A 168 -17.73 2.72 17.63
N LYS A 169 -17.69 3.20 16.38
CA LYS A 169 -16.93 4.38 15.92
C LYS A 169 -15.41 4.27 16.09
N GLU A 170 -14.88 3.07 16.31
CA GLU A 170 -13.44 2.80 16.41
C GLU A 170 -12.87 2.15 15.14
N SER A 171 -11.54 2.10 15.06
CA SER A 171 -10.83 1.37 14.01
C SER A 171 -9.72 0.50 14.60
N SER A 172 -9.45 -0.63 13.95
CA SER A 172 -8.33 -1.50 14.29
C SER A 172 -7.45 -1.73 13.06
N GLY A 173 -6.15 -1.51 13.22
CA GLY A 173 -5.14 -1.85 12.22
C GLY A 173 -4.53 -3.22 12.48
N VAL A 174 -4.34 -3.98 11.42
CA VAL A 174 -3.74 -5.32 11.44
C VAL A 174 -2.57 -5.39 10.46
N TYR A 175 -1.51 -6.11 10.82
CA TYR A 175 -0.40 -6.41 9.92
C TYR A 175 -0.59 -7.74 9.21
N LEU A 176 -0.13 -7.83 7.97
CA LEU A 176 -0.13 -9.06 7.19
C LEU A 176 1.26 -9.26 6.60
N ILE A 177 1.78 -10.49 6.69
CA ILE A 177 3.07 -10.85 6.10
C ILE A 177 2.84 -11.92 5.04
N ARG A 178 3.30 -11.64 3.83
CA ARG A 178 3.41 -12.61 2.73
C ARG A 178 4.86 -13.03 2.58
N LEU A 179 5.10 -14.33 2.55
CA LEU A 179 6.40 -14.91 2.22
C LEU A 179 6.29 -15.60 0.88
N ALA A 180 6.85 -15.00 -0.17
CA ALA A 180 6.95 -15.64 -1.48
C ALA A 180 8.16 -16.59 -1.49
N ILE A 181 7.90 -17.86 -1.79
CA ILE A 181 8.92 -18.91 -1.82
C ILE A 181 9.63 -18.84 -3.17
N MET A 182 10.93 -18.60 -3.14
CA MET A 182 11.76 -18.60 -4.34
C MET A 182 12.20 -20.03 -4.63
N GLN A 183 12.05 -20.51 -5.87
CA GLN A 183 12.69 -21.78 -6.24
C GLN A 183 14.22 -21.65 -6.09
N LYS A 184 14.87 -22.73 -5.63
CA LYS A 184 16.33 -22.85 -5.63
C LYS A 184 16.82 -22.73 -7.08
N ALA A 185 17.24 -21.54 -7.46
CA ALA A 185 18.11 -21.38 -8.61
C ALA A 185 19.52 -21.61 -8.09
N ASP A 186 20.14 -22.74 -8.41
CA ASP A 186 21.58 -22.97 -8.21
C ASP A 186 22.47 -21.94 -8.97
N SER A 187 21.90 -20.95 -9.64
CA SER A 187 22.66 -20.08 -10.55
C SER A 187 21.95 -18.78 -10.94
N LEU A 188 21.09 -18.20 -10.09
CA LEU A 188 20.81 -16.78 -10.23
C LEU A 188 21.60 -16.01 -9.16
N GLN A 189 22.78 -15.53 -9.58
CA GLN A 189 23.28 -14.26 -9.08
C GLN A 189 22.17 -13.24 -9.36
N VAL A 190 21.26 -13.06 -8.40
CA VAL A 190 20.32 -11.96 -8.39
C VAL A 190 21.14 -10.70 -8.06
N LYS A 191 21.99 -10.29 -9.01
CA LYS A 191 22.40 -8.90 -9.18
C LYS A 191 21.21 -8.18 -9.79
N THR A 192 20.11 -8.09 -9.04
CA THR A 192 19.09 -7.11 -9.33
C THR A 192 18.97 -6.28 -8.07
N LYS A 193 19.42 -5.03 -8.18
CA LYS A 193 18.69 -3.93 -7.53
C LYS A 193 17.22 -4.30 -7.65
N ALA A 194 16.48 -4.39 -6.56
CA ALA A 194 15.04 -4.60 -6.55
C ALA A 194 14.38 -3.45 -7.32
N ARG A 195 14.46 -3.48 -8.65
CA ARG A 195 13.74 -2.61 -9.58
C ARG A 195 12.36 -3.20 -9.60
N GLY A 196 11.41 -2.41 -9.09
CA GLY A 196 10.01 -2.77 -8.96
C GLY A 196 9.50 -3.52 -10.18
N GLY A 197 9.06 -4.76 -9.95
CA GLY A 197 8.47 -5.62 -10.96
C GLY A 197 7.18 -6.18 -10.39
N GLY A 198 6.07 -5.48 -10.68
CA GLY A 198 4.72 -5.80 -10.21
C GLY A 198 4.41 -5.23 -8.83
N VAL A 199 3.53 -4.23 -8.76
CA VAL A 199 2.94 -3.81 -7.47
C VAL A 199 2.13 -5.00 -6.96
N THR A 200 2.61 -5.69 -5.93
CA THR A 200 1.80 -6.75 -5.31
C THR A 200 0.57 -6.09 -4.72
N ARG A 201 -0.60 -6.43 -5.27
CA ARG A 201 -1.89 -5.94 -4.82
C ARG A 201 -2.47 -6.96 -3.87
N ALA A 202 -2.54 -6.61 -2.59
CA ALA A 202 -3.17 -7.46 -1.62
C ALA A 202 -4.11 -6.67 -0.72
N GLY A 203 -5.00 -7.38 -0.06
CA GLY A 203 -5.93 -6.77 0.88
C GLY A 203 -7.14 -7.64 1.12
N PHE A 204 -7.86 -7.28 2.18
CA PHE A 204 -9.13 -7.89 2.49
C PHE A 204 -10.30 -7.15 1.82
N SER A 205 -11.31 -7.93 1.50
CA SER A 205 -12.68 -7.49 1.19
C SER A 205 -13.67 -8.46 1.84
N LEU A 206 -14.94 -8.09 1.89
CA LEU A 206 -16.02 -8.95 2.36
C LEU A 206 -16.80 -9.61 1.23
N LYS A 207 -17.19 -10.86 1.46
CA LYS A 207 -18.28 -11.54 0.75
C LYS A 207 -19.27 -12.04 1.79
N GLY A 208 -20.33 -11.25 2.03
CA GLY A 208 -21.17 -11.41 3.21
C GLY A 208 -20.36 -11.17 4.49
N GLN A 209 -20.39 -12.12 5.42
CA GLN A 209 -19.61 -12.07 6.66
C GLN A 209 -18.18 -12.64 6.53
N ASN A 210 -17.86 -13.23 5.36
CA ASN A 210 -16.55 -13.84 5.14
C ASN A 210 -15.53 -12.78 4.73
N LEU A 211 -14.38 -12.78 5.40
CA LEU A 211 -13.25 -11.97 5.05
C LEU A 211 -12.41 -12.71 4.00
N ILE A 212 -12.36 -12.14 2.80
CA ILE A 212 -11.63 -12.70 1.66
C ILE A 212 -10.32 -11.95 1.53
N TYR A 213 -9.20 -12.65 1.66
CA TYR A 213 -7.90 -12.08 1.35
C TYR A 213 -7.65 -12.23 -0.14
N THR A 214 -7.25 -11.14 -0.79
CA THR A 214 -6.87 -11.16 -2.21
C THR A 214 -5.37 -10.95 -2.33
N LEU A 215 -4.74 -11.67 -3.25
CA LEU A 215 -3.36 -11.48 -3.66
C LEU A 215 -3.28 -11.52 -5.18
N ASN A 216 -3.00 -10.38 -5.80
CA ASN A 216 -2.96 -10.20 -7.25
C ASN A 216 -4.20 -10.77 -7.96
N GLY A 217 -5.38 -10.61 -7.34
CA GLY A 217 -6.66 -11.09 -7.88
C GLY A 217 -7.04 -12.52 -7.48
N LYS A 218 -6.10 -13.32 -6.94
CA LYS A 218 -6.44 -14.64 -6.38
C LYS A 218 -7.02 -14.49 -4.98
N GLU A 219 -8.07 -15.24 -4.68
CA GLU A 219 -8.79 -15.17 -3.41
C GLU A 219 -8.42 -16.31 -2.46
N PHE A 220 -8.38 -16.01 -1.17
CA PHE A 220 -8.16 -16.96 -0.07
C PHE A 220 -9.15 -16.70 1.05
N PRO A 221 -9.58 -17.75 1.77
CA PRO A 221 -10.22 -17.57 3.06
C PRO A 221 -9.28 -16.81 4.00
N GLY A 222 -9.71 -15.64 4.45
CA GLY A 222 -8.96 -14.78 5.37
C GLY A 222 -9.48 -14.83 6.79
N GLY A 223 -10.75 -15.21 6.98
CA GLY A 223 -11.45 -15.23 8.25
C GLY A 223 -12.87 -14.70 8.10
N ASN A 224 -13.37 -14.00 9.10
CA ASN A 224 -14.72 -13.49 9.11
C ASN A 224 -14.87 -12.25 10.00
N ILE A 225 -15.93 -11.50 9.73
CA ILE A 225 -16.43 -10.46 10.63
C ILE A 225 -17.81 -10.91 11.10
N ASN A 226 -17.99 -11.04 12.41
CA ASN A 226 -19.30 -11.35 12.97
C ASN A 226 -20.13 -10.06 13.03
N LEU A 227 -21.12 -10.00 12.15
CA LEU A 227 -22.07 -8.90 12.06
C LEU A 227 -23.41 -9.42 12.56
N LYS A 228 -23.70 -9.23 13.86
CA LYS A 228 -24.94 -9.75 14.46
C LYS A 228 -26.21 -9.15 13.83
N TYR A 229 -26.14 -7.95 13.25
CA TYR A 229 -27.32 -7.20 12.79
C TYR A 229 -27.12 -6.41 11.49
N LEU A 230 -26.04 -6.64 10.73
CA LEU A 230 -25.71 -5.82 9.55
C LEU A 230 -25.66 -6.67 8.27
N THR A 231 -26.50 -6.33 7.30
CA THR A 231 -26.41 -6.83 5.93
C THR A 231 -25.76 -5.75 5.08
N LEU A 232 -24.50 -5.98 4.74
CA LEU A 232 -23.66 -5.01 4.06
C LEU A 232 -23.80 -5.10 2.52
N LYS A 233 -24.02 -3.96 1.87
CA LYS A 233 -23.90 -3.79 0.42
C LYS A 233 -22.51 -3.26 0.07
N ASP A 234 -21.89 -3.79 -0.98
CA ASP A 234 -20.51 -3.44 -1.38
C ASP A 234 -20.48 -2.14 -2.19
N HIS A 235 -19.65 -1.19 -1.73
CA HIS A 235 -19.28 0.01 -2.45
C HIS A 235 -17.75 0.10 -2.54
N ARG A 236 -17.21 -0.31 -3.69
CA ARG A 236 -15.76 -0.36 -3.92
C ARG A 236 -15.22 0.98 -4.42
N LYS A 237 -14.19 1.52 -3.76
CA LYS A 237 -13.40 2.68 -4.24
C LYS A 237 -11.92 2.30 -4.35
N VAL A 238 -11.34 2.50 -5.53
CA VAL A 238 -9.92 2.22 -5.77
C VAL A 238 -9.10 3.47 -5.39
N GLY A 239 -8.07 3.30 -4.56
CA GLY A 239 -7.13 4.37 -4.24
C GLY A 239 -6.19 4.63 -5.42
N ILE A 240 -5.84 5.90 -5.66
CA ILE A 240 -4.99 6.36 -6.79
C ILE A 240 -3.55 5.88 -6.60
#